data_AF-A0A5D3YP81-F1
#
_entry.id   AF-A0A5D3YP81-F1
#
_cell.length_a   1.000
_cell.length_b   1.000
_cell.length_c   1.000
_cell.angle_alpha   90.00
_cell.angle_beta   90.00
_cell.angle_gamma   90.00
#
_symmetry.space_group_name_H-M   'P 1'
#
loop_
_entity.id
_entity.type
_entity.pdbx_description
1 polymer ?
#
loop_
_entity_poly.entity_id
_entity_poly.type
_entity_poly.pdbx_seq_one_letter_code
_entity_poly.pdbx_strand_id
1 'polypeptide(L)'
;MNKSKNSDKLGQRLQRISADIKLYIEKRLELVMLNAGEYISGWMAASVQRTAGVLLLLGGVCFLLVALAIYLGDLLGSESLGFVLVSLPLLFSGLLFVYLKPEAMRDRLEQLFEAEVIKAVNETKESKQKKLEATDLNRSNTEKDN
;
A
#
# COMPACT_ATOMS: atom_id res chain seq x y z
N MET A 1 47.15 11.12 -32.80
CA MET A 1 46.36 11.76 -31.72
C MET A 1 44.96 12.12 -32.24
N ASN A 2 43.90 11.34 -31.98
CA ASN A 2 42.54 11.76 -32.36
C ASN A 2 41.39 11.15 -31.53
N LYS A 3 41.65 10.66 -30.30
CA LYS A 3 40.62 10.03 -29.45
C LYS A 3 39.86 11.00 -28.54
N SER A 4 40.37 12.22 -28.34
CA SER A 4 39.81 13.18 -27.37
C SER A 4 38.55 13.90 -27.87
N LYS A 5 38.41 14.14 -29.18
CA LYS A 5 37.38 15.06 -29.72
C LYS A 5 35.95 14.49 -29.71
N ASN A 6 35.79 13.17 -29.56
CA ASN A 6 34.49 12.50 -29.64
C ASN A 6 33.83 12.36 -28.26
N SER A 7 34.63 12.14 -27.21
CA SER A 7 34.14 12.03 -25.82
C SER A 7 33.48 13.32 -25.33
N ASP A 8 34.01 14.49 -25.72
CA ASP A 8 33.45 15.80 -25.38
C ASP A 8 32.08 16.05 -26.05
N LYS A 9 31.86 15.53 -27.27
CA LYS A 9 30.57 15.65 -27.96
C LYS A 9 29.48 14.76 -27.34
N LEU A 10 29.86 13.59 -26.83
CA LEU A 10 28.93 12.70 -26.14
C LEU A 10 28.55 13.26 -24.76
N GLY A 11 29.52 13.81 -24.02
CA GLY A 11 29.29 14.51 -22.76
C GLY A 11 28.31 15.68 -22.91
N GLN A 12 28.49 16.54 -23.92
CA GLN A 12 27.59 17.68 -24.18
C GLN A 12 26.17 17.25 -24.58
N ARG A 13 26.01 16.12 -25.29
CA ARG A 13 24.69 15.59 -25.67
C ARG A 13 23.97 14.98 -24.47
N LEU A 14 24.67 14.21 -23.64
CA LEU A 14 24.11 13.68 -22.40
C LEU A 14 23.72 14.81 -21.44
N GLN A 15 24.49 15.90 -21.41
CA GLN A 15 24.20 17.05 -20.58
C GLN A 15 22.93 17.79 -21.04
N ARG A 16 22.69 17.91 -22.36
CA ARG A 16 21.40 18.42 -22.89
C ARG A 16 20.23 17.48 -22.61
N ILE A 17 20.39 16.18 -22.83
CA ILE A 17 19.31 15.21 -22.59
C ILE A 17 18.95 15.17 -21.10
N SER A 18 19.95 15.20 -20.21
CA SER A 18 19.72 15.28 -18.76
C SER A 18 19.06 16.59 -18.36
N ALA A 19 19.39 17.71 -19.01
CA ALA A 19 18.73 19.00 -18.76
C ALA A 19 17.25 18.97 -19.19
N ASP A 20 16.95 18.40 -20.36
CA ASP A 20 15.58 18.26 -20.87
C ASP A 20 14.74 17.29 -20.01
N ILE A 21 15.33 16.18 -19.55
CA ILE A 21 14.69 15.24 -18.62
C ILE A 21 14.39 15.92 -17.27
N LYS A 22 15.34 16.72 -16.76
CA LYS A 22 15.13 17.46 -15.51
C LYS A 22 13.97 18.44 -15.61
N LEU A 23 13.88 19.20 -16.72
CA LEU A 23 12.78 20.12 -16.99
C LEU A 23 11.43 19.39 -17.07
N TYR A 24 11.41 18.21 -17.70
CA TYR A 24 10.21 17.37 -17.81
C TYR A 24 9.76 16.79 -16.46
N ILE A 25 10.70 16.33 -15.64
CA ILE A 25 10.45 15.83 -14.29
C ILE A 25 9.95 16.96 -13.40
N GLU A 26 10.52 18.15 -13.50
CA GLU A 26 10.11 19.33 -12.74
C GLU A 26 8.66 19.73 -13.08
N LYS A 27 8.29 19.72 -14.36
CA LYS A 27 6.90 19.99 -14.78
C LYS A 27 5.91 18.89 -14.39
N ARG A 28 6.33 17.63 -14.39
CA ARG A 28 5.49 16.53 -13.88
C ARG A 28 5.40 16.53 -12.36
N LEU A 29 6.46 16.93 -11.64
CA LEU A 29 6.42 17.10 -10.19
C LEU A 29 5.48 18.24 -9.79
N GLU A 30 5.48 19.36 -10.51
CA GLU A 30 4.57 20.48 -10.26
C GLU A 30 3.10 20.05 -10.38
N LEU A 31 2.77 19.26 -11.43
CA LEU A 31 1.45 18.67 -11.62
C LEU A 31 1.12 17.58 -10.58
N VAL A 32 2.10 16.75 -10.20
CA VAL A 32 1.92 15.70 -9.19
C VAL A 32 1.82 16.30 -7.79
N MET A 33 2.50 17.39 -7.48
CA MET A 33 2.45 18.03 -6.16
C MET A 33 1.12 18.74 -5.94
N LEU A 34 0.56 19.34 -7.00
CA LEU A 34 -0.78 19.95 -6.96
C LEU A 34 -1.87 18.88 -6.79
N ASN A 35 -1.78 17.78 -7.55
CA ASN A 35 -2.75 16.69 -7.46
C ASN A 35 -2.56 15.85 -6.18
N ALA A 36 -1.32 15.54 -5.78
CA ALA A 36 -1.02 14.80 -4.56
C ALA A 36 -1.43 15.59 -3.31
N GLY A 37 -1.32 16.93 -3.32
CA GLY A 37 -1.80 17.76 -2.21
C GLY A 37 -3.29 17.56 -1.91
N GLU A 38 -4.15 17.54 -2.94
CA GLU A 38 -5.59 17.33 -2.78
C GLU A 38 -5.92 15.89 -2.35
N TYR A 39 -5.27 14.89 -2.94
CA TYR A 39 -5.50 13.48 -2.59
C TYR A 39 -4.95 13.13 -1.20
N ILE A 40 -3.77 13.61 -0.83
CA ILE A 40 -3.19 13.38 0.50
C ILE A 40 -4.01 14.10 1.57
N SER A 41 -4.44 15.34 1.31
CA SER A 41 -5.23 16.11 2.27
C SER A 41 -6.63 15.51 2.47
N GLY A 42 -7.31 15.09 1.40
CA GLY A 42 -8.61 14.42 1.49
C GLY A 42 -8.53 13.05 2.18
N TRP A 43 -7.48 12.28 1.91
CA TRP A 43 -7.28 10.96 2.54
C TRP A 43 -6.83 11.08 4.00
N MET A 44 -5.98 12.05 4.34
CA MET A 44 -5.61 12.36 5.72
C MET A 44 -6.81 12.84 6.53
N ALA A 45 -7.64 13.74 6.00
CA ALA A 45 -8.82 14.23 6.70
C ALA A 45 -9.82 13.09 6.99
N ALA A 46 -10.12 12.25 5.99
CA ALA A 46 -11.01 11.11 6.15
C ALA A 46 -10.43 10.03 7.09
N SER A 47 -9.11 9.80 7.04
CA SER A 47 -8.43 8.85 7.90
C SER A 47 -8.35 9.33 9.35
N VAL A 48 -8.07 10.61 9.59
CA VAL A 48 -8.09 11.21 10.93
C VAL A 48 -9.47 11.12 11.54
N GLN A 49 -10.53 11.46 10.80
CA GLN A 49 -11.90 11.38 11.32
C GLN A 49 -12.29 9.93 11.68
N ARG A 50 -11.97 8.95 10.82
CA ARG A 50 -12.21 7.53 11.13
C ARG A 50 -11.39 7.07 12.33
N THR A 51 -10.11 7.41 12.37
CA THR A 51 -9.19 6.98 13.43
C THR A 51 -9.59 7.60 14.76
N ALA A 52 -9.94 8.89 14.78
CA ALA A 52 -10.46 9.57 15.96
C ALA A 52 -11.78 8.93 16.45
N GLY A 53 -12.70 8.62 15.53
CA GLY A 53 -13.94 7.90 15.86
C GLY A 53 -13.68 6.52 16.46
N VAL A 54 -12.77 5.74 15.87
CA VAL A 54 -12.40 4.41 16.38
C VAL A 54 -11.68 4.53 17.74
N LEU A 55 -10.77 5.48 17.90
CA LEU A 55 -10.09 5.74 19.18
C LEU A 55 -11.06 6.15 20.27
N LEU A 56 -12.01 7.02 19.96
CA LEU A 56 -13.02 7.48 20.91
C LEU A 56 -13.99 6.36 21.28
N LEU A 57 -14.40 5.54 20.31
CA LEU A 57 -15.25 4.37 20.56
C LEU A 57 -14.50 3.31 21.38
N LEU A 58 -13.25 3.02 21.02
CA LEU A 58 -12.40 2.09 21.76
C LEU A 58 -12.17 2.58 23.20
N GLY A 59 -11.84 3.85 23.37
CA GLY A 59 -11.68 4.48 24.68
C GLY A 59 -12.97 4.42 25.50
N GLY A 60 -14.11 4.72 24.88
CA GLY A 60 -15.43 4.65 25.52
C GLY A 60 -15.79 3.23 25.96
N VAL A 61 -15.56 2.23 25.12
CA VAL A 61 -15.79 0.82 25.47
C VAL A 61 -14.88 0.38 26.61
N CYS A 62 -13.59 0.72 26.56
CA CYS A 62 -12.67 0.46 27.67
C CYS A 62 -13.15 1.10 28.98
N PHE A 63 -13.56 2.37 28.92
CA PHE A 63 -14.07 3.09 30.09
C PHE A 63 -15.35 2.47 30.64
N LEU A 64 -16.27 2.05 29.75
CA LEU A 64 -17.52 1.39 30.12
C LEU A 64 -17.27 0.04 30.80
N LEU A 65 -16.31 -0.75 30.32
CA LEU A 65 -15.91 -2.00 30.95
C LEU A 65 -15.32 -1.78 32.34
N VAL A 66 -14.47 -0.76 32.51
CA VAL A 66 -13.91 -0.40 33.82
C VAL A 66 -15.01 0.07 34.77
N ALA A 67 -15.92 0.92 34.31
CA ALA A 67 -17.05 1.37 35.10
C ALA A 67 -17.95 0.19 35.53
N LEU A 68 -18.19 -0.76 34.63
CA LEU A 68 -18.95 -1.97 34.93
C LEU A 68 -18.24 -2.84 35.96
N ALA A 69 -16.92 -2.97 35.87
CA ALA A 69 -16.11 -3.71 36.85
C ALA A 69 -16.17 -3.08 38.23
N ILE A 70 -16.10 -1.75 38.33
CA ILE A 70 -16.25 -1.02 39.60
C ILE A 70 -17.67 -1.21 40.16
N TYR A 71 -18.69 -1.07 39.31
CA TYR A 71 -20.09 -1.26 39.73
C TYR A 71 -20.37 -2.67 40.26
N LEU A 72 -19.87 -3.70 39.57
CA LEU A 72 -19.95 -5.08 40.04
C LEU A 72 -19.10 -5.30 41.31
N GLY A 73 -17.94 -4.64 41.41
CA GLY A 73 -17.07 -4.72 42.58
C GLY A 73 -17.72 -4.15 43.84
N ASP A 74 -18.41 -3.02 43.72
CA ASP A 74 -19.16 -2.38 44.80
C ASP A 74 -20.33 -3.26 45.26
N LEU A 75 -21.04 -3.90 44.32
CA LEU A 75 -22.14 -4.82 44.62
C LEU A 75 -21.68 -6.11 45.32
N LEU A 76 -20.46 -6.58 45.02
CA LEU A 76 -19.85 -7.76 45.63
C LEU A 76 -19.08 -7.44 46.94
N GLY A 77 -18.96 -6.16 47.32
CA GLY A 77 -18.23 -5.72 48.51
C GLY A 77 -16.70 -5.83 48.40
N SER A 78 -16.17 -6.03 47.19
CA SER A 78 -14.73 -6.06 46.91
C SER A 78 -14.44 -5.66 45.48
N GLU A 79 -13.69 -4.57 45.29
CA GLU A 79 -13.29 -4.06 43.97
C GLU A 79 -12.55 -5.11 43.13
N SER A 80 -11.74 -5.97 43.75
CA SER A 80 -10.98 -7.01 43.04
C SER A 80 -11.90 -8.07 42.41
N LEU A 81 -13.00 -8.42 43.08
CA LEU A 81 -13.95 -9.40 42.55
C LEU A 81 -14.71 -8.87 41.34
N GLY A 82 -15.02 -7.58 41.29
CA GLY A 82 -15.66 -6.93 40.14
C GLY A 82 -14.82 -7.04 38.86
N PHE A 83 -13.51 -6.81 38.96
CA PHE A 83 -12.60 -6.96 37.83
C PHE A 83 -12.43 -8.42 37.39
N VAL A 84 -12.32 -9.37 38.32
CA VAL A 84 -12.23 -10.80 37.98
C VAL A 84 -13.50 -11.26 37.26
N LEU A 85 -14.67 -10.83 37.73
CA LEU A 85 -15.96 -11.24 37.15
C LEU A 85 -16.18 -10.66 35.74
N VAL A 86 -15.77 -9.41 35.49
CA VAL A 86 -15.86 -8.79 34.16
C VAL A 86 -14.78 -9.29 33.20
N SER A 87 -13.56 -9.52 33.70
CA SER A 87 -12.45 -9.99 32.85
C SER A 87 -12.66 -11.42 32.36
N LEU A 88 -13.29 -12.32 33.13
CA LEU A 88 -13.48 -13.71 32.73
C LEU A 88 -14.25 -13.89 31.40
N PRO A 89 -15.47 -13.33 31.21
CA PRO A 89 -16.17 -13.40 29.93
C PRO A 89 -15.50 -12.55 28.85
N LEU A 90 -14.82 -11.45 29.21
CA LEU A 90 -14.08 -10.61 28.26
C LEU A 90 -12.88 -11.38 27.66
N LEU A 91 -12.15 -12.10 28.50
CA LEU A 91 -11.00 -12.92 28.10
C LEU A 91 -11.46 -14.11 27.28
N PHE A 92 -12.58 -14.76 27.66
CA PHE A 92 -13.16 -15.84 26.88
C PHE A 92 -13.60 -15.36 25.48
N SER A 93 -14.28 -14.21 25.40
CA SER A 93 -14.68 -13.59 24.14
C SER A 93 -13.46 -13.19 23.29
N GLY A 94 -12.45 -12.58 23.90
CA GLY A 94 -11.20 -12.21 23.23
C GLY A 94 -10.44 -13.43 22.70
N LEU A 95 -10.32 -14.49 23.49
CA LEU A 95 -9.68 -15.74 23.11
C LEU A 95 -10.43 -16.42 21.97
N LEU A 96 -11.76 -16.48 22.06
CA LEU A 96 -12.62 -17.00 21.01
C LEU A 96 -12.46 -16.20 19.71
N PHE A 97 -12.43 -14.86 19.81
CA PHE A 97 -12.23 -13.99 18.65
C PHE A 97 -10.87 -14.20 18.00
N VAL A 98 -9.80 -14.32 18.80
CA VAL A 98 -8.44 -14.59 18.31
C VAL A 98 -8.32 -15.98 17.70
N TYR A 99 -9.04 -16.97 18.23
CA TYR A 99 -9.03 -18.34 17.73
C TYR A 99 -9.88 -18.53 16.47
N LEU A 100 -10.98 -17.76 16.30
CA LEU A 100 -11.83 -17.81 15.10
C LEU A 100 -11.25 -17.00 13.91
N LYS A 101 -10.41 -16.00 14.17
CA LYS A 101 -9.84 -15.12 13.12
C LYS A 101 -8.61 -15.58 12.31
N PRO A 102 -7.80 -16.58 12.69
CA PRO A 102 -6.50 -16.78 12.05
C PRO A 102 -6.57 -17.56 10.73
N GLU A 103 -7.63 -18.35 10.47
CA GLU A 103 -7.70 -19.13 9.22
C GLU A 103 -8.47 -18.42 8.10
N ALA A 104 -9.67 -17.87 8.37
CA ALA A 104 -10.54 -17.36 7.31
C ALA A 104 -10.01 -16.13 6.55
N MET A 105 -9.07 -15.37 7.13
CA MET A 105 -8.47 -14.17 6.50
C MET A 105 -7.20 -14.48 5.71
N ARG A 106 -6.43 -15.50 6.10
CA ARG A 106 -5.13 -15.82 5.49
C ARG A 106 -5.31 -16.42 4.11
N ASP A 107 -6.27 -17.34 3.97
CA ASP A 107 -6.56 -18.01 2.70
C ASP A 107 -6.99 -17.03 1.59
N ARG A 108 -7.72 -15.96 1.96
CA ARG A 108 -8.13 -14.92 1.02
C ARG A 108 -6.99 -13.99 0.62
N LEU A 109 -6.05 -13.72 1.55
CA LEU A 109 -4.86 -12.92 1.24
C LEU A 109 -3.93 -13.66 0.28
N GLU A 110 -3.74 -14.97 0.47
CA GLU A 110 -2.88 -15.78 -0.39
C GLU A 110 -3.43 -15.87 -1.82
N GLN A 111 -4.74 -16.10 -1.98
CA GLN A 111 -5.37 -16.17 -3.31
C GLN A 111 -5.31 -14.84 -4.07
N LEU A 112 -5.47 -13.70 -3.37
CA LEU A 112 -5.33 -12.39 -3.99
C LEU A 112 -3.88 -12.10 -4.39
N PHE A 113 -2.92 -12.47 -3.54
CA PHE A 113 -1.50 -12.28 -3.81
C PHE A 113 -1.02 -13.15 -4.99
N GLU A 114 -1.44 -14.41 -5.03
CA GLU A 114 -1.12 -15.32 -6.14
C GLU A 114 -1.73 -14.84 -7.46
N ALA A 115 -2.99 -14.41 -7.46
CA ALA A 115 -3.65 -13.86 -8.64
C ALA A 115 -2.94 -12.59 -9.15
N GLU A 116 -2.53 -11.69 -8.25
CA GLU A 116 -1.79 -10.47 -8.59
C GLU A 116 -0.40 -10.78 -9.18
N VAL A 117 0.34 -11.73 -8.58
CA VAL A 117 1.68 -12.15 -9.04
C VAL A 117 1.60 -12.86 -10.39
N ILE A 118 0.67 -13.80 -10.57
CA ILE A 118 0.48 -14.51 -11.84
C ILE A 118 0.10 -13.52 -12.95
N LYS A 119 -0.79 -12.56 -12.65
CA LYS A 119 -1.20 -11.53 -13.61
C LYS A 119 -0.02 -10.62 -14.01
N ALA A 120 0.76 -10.14 -13.04
CA ALA A 120 1.93 -9.30 -13.31
C ALA A 120 3.00 -10.03 -14.14
N VAL A 121 3.22 -11.32 -13.87
CA VAL A 121 4.14 -12.15 -14.66
C VAL A 121 3.60 -12.38 -16.07
N ASN A 122 2.30 -12.62 -16.23
CA ASN A 122 1.71 -12.88 -17.55
C ASN A 122 1.66 -11.62 -18.43
N GLU A 123 1.29 -10.45 -17.89
CA GLU A 123 1.35 -9.17 -18.62
C GLU A 123 2.79 -8.82 -19.08
N THR A 124 3.78 -9.18 -18.24
CA THR A 124 5.20 -9.02 -18.59
C THR A 124 5.62 -9.96 -19.73
N LYS A 125 5.09 -11.19 -19.78
CA LYS A 125 5.35 -12.13 -20.88
C LYS A 125 4.67 -11.71 -22.18
N GLU A 126 3.40 -11.30 -22.14
CA GLU A 126 2.66 -10.87 -23.32
C GLU A 126 3.23 -9.59 -23.94
N SER A 127 3.67 -8.63 -23.12
CA SER A 127 4.33 -7.42 -23.62
C SER A 127 5.70 -7.70 -24.25
N LYS A 128 6.43 -8.72 -23.79
CA LYS A 128 7.69 -9.16 -24.41
C LYS A 128 7.45 -9.92 -25.71
N GLN A 129 6.40 -10.74 -25.79
CA GLN A 129 6.08 -11.56 -26.97
C GLN A 129 5.54 -10.71 -28.13
N LYS A 130 4.62 -9.76 -27.87
CA LYS A 130 4.16 -8.79 -28.89
C LYS A 130 5.31 -7.92 -29.43
N LYS A 131 6.30 -7.59 -28.59
CA LYS A 131 7.46 -6.80 -29.00
C LYS A 131 8.47 -7.61 -29.83
N LEU A 132 8.59 -8.92 -29.59
CA LEU A 132 9.38 -9.83 -30.42
C LEU A 132 8.71 -10.04 -31.79
N GLU A 133 7.42 -10.38 -31.84
CA GLU A 133 6.71 -10.60 -33.12
C GLU A 133 6.65 -9.35 -34.00
N ALA A 134 6.47 -8.15 -33.42
CA ALA A 134 6.50 -6.90 -34.18
C ALA A 134 7.91 -6.55 -34.72
N THR A 135 8.97 -7.04 -34.09
CA THR A 135 10.35 -6.82 -34.53
C THR A 135 10.74 -7.79 -35.64
N ASP A 136 10.28 -9.05 -35.59
CA ASP A 136 10.50 -10.04 -36.64
C ASP A 136 9.67 -9.78 -37.91
N LEU A 137 8.43 -9.29 -37.78
CA LEU A 137 7.59 -8.89 -38.92
C LEU A 137 8.17 -7.69 -39.69
N ASN A 138 8.80 -6.73 -39.00
CA ASN A 138 9.41 -5.56 -39.63
C ASN A 138 10.70 -5.92 -40.38
N ARG A 139 11.47 -6.89 -39.85
CA ARG A 139 12.71 -7.38 -40.48
C ARG A 139 12.47 -8.20 -41.75
N SER A 140 11.37 -8.96 -41.82
CA SER A 140 11.03 -9.73 -43.04
C SER A 140 10.57 -8.83 -44.21
N ASN A 141 9.96 -7.68 -43.92
CA ASN A 141 9.52 -6.73 -44.94
C ASN A 141 10.65 -5.86 -45.51
N THR A 142 11.79 -5.73 -44.80
CA THR A 142 12.94 -4.94 -45.28
C THR A 142 13.95 -5.78 -46.10
N GLU A 143 13.88 -7.11 -46.07
CA GLU A 143 14.73 -7.99 -46.89
C GLU A 143 14.10 -8.33 -48.26
N LYS A 144 12.82 -8.02 -48.46
CA LYS A 144 12.10 -8.31 -49.71
C LYS A 144 12.07 -7.15 -50.72
N ASP A 145 12.67 -6.02 -50.38
CA ASP A 145 12.69 -4.79 -51.19
C ASP A 145 14.12 -4.37 -51.62
N ASN A 146 15.09 -5.30 -51.60
CA ASN A 146 16.45 -5.06 -52.09
C ASN A 146 16.92 -6.17 -53.03
#